data_AF-A0A2V9ZSK4-F1
#
_entry.id   AF-A0A2V9ZSK4-F1
#
_cell.length_a   1.000
_cell.length_b   1.000
_cell.length_c   1.000
_cell.angle_alpha   90.00
_cell.angle_beta   90.00
_cell.angle_gamma   90.00
#
_symmetry.space_group_name_H-M   'P 1'
#
loop_
_entity.id
_entity.type
_entity.pdbx_description
1 polymer ?
#
loop_
_entity_poly.entity_id
_entity_poly.type
_entity_poly.pdbx_seq_one_letter_code
_entity_poly.pdbx_strand_id
1 'polypeptide(L)'
;PDLSKIPTWLSRDVSAIFKSPTLMQWIAKALMTIALLTGALLLFYGTRGILLKRRPNSLRFRWEWRTAGCGLATIAVGVAIGLAARIDFGNFFHPFITRGTLKFAVAYIVAWGLRYFLKNYVGDVAVYVNADAKSKNYAARTAVLQGATTALTRILRDEHETYDQVILAGHSLGSVVAYDLVNELLNKAAGTPDQLVGKKVDCEIDIEQLEKLRGLITFGSPLDKVYYFFRDYTNPDQLIRAQILSYLHSFRKQSSGRKYDPYTFQHYSADTLTELRWLNAWAKFDPVSGPLHFYRVDETREFNYKTPVLAHLSYWGDPNFYQFFGDQLLVARVPYKASGAGAP
;
A
#
# COMPACT_ATOMS: atom_id res chain seq x y z
N PRO A 1 39.78 -20.04 57.07
CA PRO A 1 38.66 -19.56 57.92
C PRO A 1 37.83 -20.75 58.39
N ASP A 2 37.86 -20.99 59.69
CA ASP A 2 37.24 -22.13 60.36
C ASP A 2 35.70 -22.03 60.33
N LEU A 3 35.06 -22.86 59.49
CA LEU A 3 33.60 -22.90 59.30
C LEU A 3 32.84 -23.41 60.55
N SER A 4 33.54 -23.88 61.59
CA SER A 4 32.93 -24.33 62.85
C SER A 4 32.50 -23.19 63.79
N LYS A 5 32.85 -21.93 63.45
CA LYS A 5 32.52 -20.74 64.26
C LYS A 5 31.32 -19.93 63.75
N ILE A 6 30.49 -20.49 62.86
CA ILE A 6 29.24 -19.83 62.46
C ILE A 6 28.23 -19.96 63.61
N PRO A 7 27.71 -18.85 64.17
CA PRO A 7 26.78 -18.91 65.29
C PRO A 7 25.51 -19.68 64.94
N THR A 8 25.12 -20.63 65.79
CA THR A 8 23.96 -21.52 65.60
C THR A 8 22.60 -20.79 65.57
N TRP A 9 22.53 -19.54 66.03
CA TRP A 9 21.35 -18.69 65.88
C TRP A 9 21.17 -18.20 64.44
N LEU A 10 22.26 -18.00 63.69
CA LEU A 10 22.22 -17.59 62.29
C LEU A 10 21.71 -18.72 61.38
N SER A 11 21.97 -19.99 61.71
CA SER A 11 21.54 -21.15 60.91
C SER A 11 20.08 -21.55 61.11
N ARG A 12 19.53 -21.34 62.33
CA ARG A 12 18.11 -21.59 62.61
C ARG A 12 17.19 -20.60 61.89
N ASP A 13 17.52 -19.31 61.89
CA ASP A 13 16.68 -18.27 61.27
C ASP A 13 16.67 -18.32 59.75
N VAL A 14 17.82 -18.64 59.11
CA VAL A 14 17.88 -18.79 57.64
C VAL A 14 17.00 -19.96 57.18
N SER A 15 17.00 -21.09 57.90
CA SER A 15 16.17 -22.25 57.54
C SER A 15 14.66 -21.99 57.69
N ALA A 16 14.28 -21.09 58.61
CA ALA A 16 12.88 -20.71 58.82
C ALA A 16 12.38 -19.75 57.72
N ILE A 17 13.23 -18.83 57.26
CA ILE A 17 12.93 -17.93 56.15
C ILE A 17 12.68 -18.72 54.86
N PHE A 18 13.51 -19.72 54.55
CA PHE A 18 13.34 -20.58 53.35
C PHE A 18 12.14 -21.53 53.40
N LYS A 19 11.55 -21.77 54.58
CA LYS A 19 10.35 -22.61 54.74
C LYS A 19 9.04 -21.84 54.68
N SER A 20 9.09 -20.51 54.57
CA SER A 20 7.88 -19.71 54.44
C SER A 20 7.17 -20.01 53.11
N PRO A 21 5.92 -20.52 53.14
CA PRO A 21 5.16 -20.82 51.92
C PRO A 21 4.91 -19.57 51.07
N THR A 22 4.89 -18.38 51.69
CA THR A 22 4.74 -17.12 50.96
C THR A 22 6.01 -16.76 50.19
N LEU A 23 7.20 -16.92 50.79
CA LEU A 23 8.47 -16.65 50.12
C LEU A 23 8.68 -17.58 48.92
N MET A 24 8.36 -18.87 49.07
CA MET A 24 8.46 -19.84 47.99
C MET A 24 7.50 -19.52 46.83
N GLN A 25 6.29 -19.05 47.12
CA GLN A 25 5.35 -18.59 46.10
C GLN A 25 5.83 -17.32 45.37
N TRP A 26 6.45 -16.38 46.09
CA TRP A 26 7.04 -15.18 45.48
C TRP A 26 8.20 -15.51 44.55
N ILE A 27 9.11 -16.39 44.98
CA ILE A 27 10.22 -16.87 44.16
C ILE A 27 9.70 -17.60 42.92
N ALA A 28 8.71 -18.48 43.07
CA ALA A 28 8.10 -19.18 41.94
C ALA A 28 7.43 -18.22 40.95
N LYS A 29 6.70 -17.21 41.42
CA LYS A 29 6.12 -16.15 40.57
C LYS A 29 7.19 -15.39 39.82
N ALA A 30 8.29 -15.00 40.48
CA ALA A 30 9.39 -14.28 39.85
C ALA A 30 10.08 -15.13 38.76
N LEU A 31 10.42 -16.39 39.07
CA LEU A 31 11.04 -17.31 38.11
C LEU A 31 10.13 -17.62 36.93
N MET A 32 8.84 -17.85 37.18
CA MET A 32 7.84 -18.02 36.13
C MET A 32 7.76 -16.78 35.23
N THR A 33 7.73 -15.58 35.81
CA THR A 33 7.68 -14.32 35.04
C THR A 33 8.91 -14.16 34.13
N ILE A 34 10.10 -14.39 34.69
CA ILE A 34 11.36 -14.30 33.93
C ILE A 34 11.38 -15.31 32.79
N ALA A 35 10.96 -16.56 33.04
CA ALA A 35 10.89 -17.60 32.02
C ALA A 35 9.89 -17.25 30.90
N LEU A 36 8.69 -16.77 31.26
CA LEU A 36 7.67 -16.36 30.29
C LEU A 36 8.13 -15.17 29.43
N LEU A 37 8.73 -14.14 30.03
CA LEU A 37 9.25 -12.97 29.30
C LEU A 37 10.41 -13.35 28.38
N THR A 38 11.36 -14.15 28.88
CA THR A 38 12.51 -14.60 28.10
C THR A 38 12.07 -15.49 26.94
N GLY A 39 11.14 -16.42 27.20
CA GLY A 39 10.57 -17.30 26.20
C GLY A 39 9.79 -16.53 25.13
N ALA A 40 8.96 -15.56 25.51
CA ALA A 40 8.24 -14.69 24.58
C ALA A 40 9.19 -13.86 23.71
N LEU A 41 10.28 -13.33 24.29
CA LEU A 41 11.30 -12.58 23.56
C LEU A 41 12.00 -13.45 22.51
N LEU A 42 12.44 -14.66 22.90
CA LEU A 42 13.07 -15.63 21.99
C LEU A 42 12.13 -16.07 20.87
N LEU A 43 10.85 -16.31 21.21
CA LEU A 43 9.81 -16.64 20.24
C LEU A 43 9.61 -15.51 19.23
N PHE A 44 9.54 -14.27 19.70
CA PHE A 44 9.41 -13.09 18.83
C PHE A 44 10.59 -12.96 17.86
N TYR A 45 11.83 -13.10 18.34
CA TYR A 45 13.01 -13.02 17.47
C TYR A 45 13.10 -14.16 16.46
N GLY A 46 12.77 -15.39 16.87
CA GLY A 46 12.76 -16.54 15.97
C GLY A 46 11.67 -16.43 14.89
N THR A 47 10.44 -16.10 15.29
CA THR A 47 9.29 -15.99 14.36
C THR A 47 9.40 -14.79 13.43
N ARG A 48 9.95 -13.66 13.88
CA ARG A 48 10.19 -12.49 13.02
C ARG A 48 11.10 -12.82 11.83
N GLY A 49 12.14 -13.63 12.05
CA GLY A 49 13.03 -14.06 10.98
C GLY A 49 12.34 -14.93 9.93
N ILE A 50 11.47 -15.83 10.40
CA ILE A 50 10.66 -16.75 9.57
C ILE A 50 9.61 -15.98 8.76
N LEU A 51 8.90 -15.02 9.37
CA LEU A 51 7.85 -14.22 8.74
C LEU A 51 8.36 -13.30 7.62
N LEU A 52 9.61 -12.86 7.69
CA LEU A 52 10.22 -11.98 6.69
C LEU A 52 10.66 -12.71 5.40
N LYS A 53 10.03 -13.86 5.07
CA LYS A 53 10.21 -14.64 3.82
C LYS A 53 11.68 -14.85 3.42
N ARG A 54 12.53 -15.26 4.36
CA ARG A 54 13.92 -15.66 4.06
C ARG A 54 13.95 -17.04 3.42
N ARG A 55 14.88 -17.25 2.47
CA ARG A 55 15.02 -18.53 1.76
C ARG A 55 15.15 -19.69 2.77
N PRO A 56 14.33 -20.75 2.64
CA PRO A 56 14.19 -21.81 3.66
C PRO A 56 15.46 -22.63 3.90
N ASN A 57 16.44 -22.58 2.99
CA ASN A 57 17.69 -23.35 3.10
C ASN A 57 18.89 -22.57 3.63
N SER A 58 18.70 -21.36 4.18
CA SER A 58 19.83 -20.63 4.77
C SER A 58 20.18 -21.14 6.16
N LEU A 59 21.47 -21.18 6.52
CA LEU A 59 21.93 -21.48 7.89
C LEU A 59 21.21 -20.58 8.92
N ARG A 60 20.96 -19.32 8.56
CA ARG A 60 20.25 -18.34 9.40
C ARG A 60 18.80 -18.73 9.68
N PHE A 61 18.09 -19.31 8.70
CA PHE A 61 16.73 -19.83 8.88
C PHE A 61 16.70 -20.96 9.92
N ARG A 62 17.70 -21.86 9.91
CA ARG A 62 17.83 -22.93 10.91
C ARG A 62 18.06 -22.39 12.33
N TRP A 63 18.84 -21.32 12.46
CA TRP A 63 19.03 -20.63 13.74
C TRP A 63 17.74 -19.98 14.24
N GLU A 64 16.96 -19.34 13.35
CA GLU A 64 15.68 -18.71 13.67
C GLU A 64 14.61 -19.71 14.15
N TRP A 65 14.58 -20.93 13.58
CA TRP A 65 13.73 -22.02 14.08
C TRP A 65 14.17 -22.55 15.44
N ARG A 66 15.49 -22.68 15.65
CA ARG A 66 16.03 -23.10 16.95
C ARG A 66 15.74 -22.08 18.04
N THR A 67 15.87 -20.79 17.75
CA THR A 67 15.52 -19.74 18.73
C THR A 67 14.03 -19.73 19.03
N ALA A 68 13.16 -19.91 18.03
CA ALA A 68 11.72 -20.08 18.26
C ALA A 68 11.42 -21.32 19.13
N GLY A 69 12.06 -22.46 18.85
CA GLY A 69 11.96 -23.68 19.65
C GLY A 69 12.42 -23.50 21.10
N CYS A 70 13.57 -22.85 21.33
CA CYS A 70 14.05 -22.50 22.66
C CYS A 70 13.07 -21.56 23.40
N GLY A 71 12.44 -20.63 22.67
CA GLY A 71 11.39 -19.77 23.20
C GLY A 71 10.21 -20.57 23.74
N LEU A 72 9.68 -21.50 22.94
CA LEU A 72 8.60 -22.41 23.37
C LEU A 72 8.98 -23.26 24.57
N ALA A 73 10.19 -23.83 24.58
CA ALA A 73 10.68 -24.63 25.70
C ALA A 73 10.77 -23.80 27.00
N THR A 74 11.25 -22.57 26.92
CA THR A 74 11.35 -21.66 28.07
C THR A 74 9.97 -21.27 28.61
N ILE A 75 8.99 -21.05 27.72
CA ILE A 75 7.59 -20.81 28.10
C ILE A 75 7.04 -22.04 28.84
N ALA A 76 7.26 -23.25 28.31
CA ALA A 76 6.81 -24.49 28.93
C ALA A 76 7.40 -24.68 30.34
N VAL A 77 8.69 -24.35 30.53
CA VAL A 77 9.34 -24.35 31.86
C VAL A 77 8.66 -23.35 32.79
N GLY A 78 8.38 -22.13 32.33
CA GLY A 78 7.64 -21.13 33.11
C GLY A 78 6.27 -21.64 33.55
N VAL A 79 5.50 -22.23 32.64
CA VAL A 79 4.19 -22.83 32.93
C VAL A 79 4.32 -23.98 33.94
N ALA A 80 5.31 -24.85 33.79
CA ALA A 80 5.57 -25.96 34.70
C ALA A 80 5.90 -25.47 36.13
N ILE A 81 6.72 -24.41 36.26
CA ILE A 81 7.00 -23.76 37.56
C ILE A 81 5.70 -23.23 38.17
N GLY A 82 4.84 -22.58 37.36
CA GLY A 82 3.55 -22.07 37.81
C GLY A 82 2.60 -23.15 38.32
N LEU A 83 2.47 -24.25 37.58
CA LEU A 83 1.67 -25.41 37.97
C LEU A 83 2.21 -26.07 39.25
N ALA A 84 3.53 -26.28 39.33
CA ALA A 84 4.18 -26.88 40.49
C ALA A 84 4.00 -26.03 41.76
N ALA A 85 4.02 -24.70 41.61
CA ALA A 85 3.78 -23.76 42.70
C ALA A 85 2.29 -23.47 42.97
N ARG A 86 1.37 -24.14 42.26
CA ARG A 86 -0.10 -23.94 42.35
C ARG A 86 -0.51 -22.47 42.18
N ILE A 87 0.16 -21.76 41.28
CA ILE A 87 -0.18 -20.37 40.96
C ILE A 87 -1.47 -20.35 40.13
N ASP A 88 -2.44 -19.56 40.56
CA ASP A 88 -3.63 -19.27 39.76
C ASP A 88 -3.26 -18.35 38.59
N PHE A 89 -3.20 -18.93 37.39
CA PHE A 89 -2.88 -18.21 36.17
C PHE A 89 -3.90 -17.13 35.82
N GLY A 90 -5.17 -17.31 36.16
CA GLY A 90 -6.23 -16.32 35.92
C GLY A 90 -5.93 -15.04 36.68
N ASN A 91 -5.68 -15.16 37.98
CA ASN A 91 -5.30 -14.03 38.83
C ASN A 91 -3.92 -13.45 38.52
N PHE A 92 -2.97 -14.31 38.12
CA PHE A 92 -1.62 -13.87 37.72
C PHE A 92 -1.64 -13.02 36.44
N PHE A 93 -2.45 -13.40 35.43
CA PHE A 93 -2.56 -12.66 34.18
C PHE A 93 -3.61 -11.55 34.19
N HIS A 94 -4.56 -11.56 35.13
CA HIS A 94 -5.60 -10.54 35.26
C HIS A 94 -5.09 -9.07 35.16
N PRO A 95 -4.01 -8.65 35.85
CA PRO A 95 -3.49 -7.28 35.71
C PRO A 95 -2.92 -6.98 34.31
N PHE A 96 -2.48 -8.00 33.58
CA PHE A 96 -1.93 -7.87 32.22
C PHE A 96 -2.99 -8.00 31.13
N ILE A 97 -4.08 -8.72 31.39
CA ILE A 97 -5.21 -8.95 30.49
C ILE A 97 -6.43 -8.22 31.03
N THR A 98 -6.25 -6.92 31.33
CA THR A 98 -7.41 -6.06 31.56
C THR A 98 -8.03 -5.69 30.21
N ARG A 99 -9.33 -5.38 30.19
CA ARG A 99 -9.98 -4.88 28.97
C ARG A 99 -9.27 -3.64 28.39
N GLY A 100 -8.60 -2.85 29.24
CA GLY A 100 -7.79 -1.71 28.83
C GLY A 100 -6.53 -2.11 28.08
N THR A 101 -5.71 -3.01 28.65
CA THR A 101 -4.45 -3.46 28.02
C THR A 101 -4.69 -4.16 26.69
N LEU A 102 -5.78 -4.93 26.55
CA LEU A 102 -6.16 -5.55 25.28
C LEU A 102 -6.50 -4.51 24.21
N LYS A 103 -7.28 -3.47 24.56
CA LYS A 103 -7.59 -2.37 23.63
C LYS A 103 -6.32 -1.62 23.19
N PHE A 104 -5.40 -1.34 24.12
CA PHE A 104 -4.12 -0.70 23.79
C PHE A 104 -3.25 -1.59 22.91
N ALA A 105 -3.17 -2.90 23.19
CA ALA A 105 -2.41 -3.84 22.38
C ALA A 105 -2.96 -3.91 20.96
N VAL A 106 -4.28 -4.01 20.79
CA VAL A 106 -4.94 -4.00 19.47
C VAL A 106 -4.68 -2.68 18.75
N ALA A 107 -4.87 -1.54 19.42
CA ALA A 107 -4.61 -0.23 18.84
C ALA A 107 -3.14 -0.07 18.41
N TYR A 108 -2.20 -0.57 19.22
CA TYR A 108 -0.77 -0.58 18.91
C TYR A 108 -0.45 -1.44 17.68
N ILE A 109 -1.02 -2.64 17.58
CA ILE A 109 -0.84 -3.52 16.42
C ILE A 109 -1.38 -2.86 15.15
N VAL A 110 -2.58 -2.27 15.22
CA VAL A 110 -3.18 -1.53 14.09
C VAL A 110 -2.30 -0.35 13.69
N ALA A 111 -1.84 0.45 14.65
CA ALA A 111 -0.97 1.61 14.39
C ALA A 111 0.39 1.18 13.81
N TRP A 112 0.97 0.09 14.31
CA TRP A 112 2.22 -0.47 13.80
C TRP A 112 2.05 -0.97 12.35
N GLY A 113 0.97 -1.71 12.07
CA GLY A 113 0.64 -2.17 10.72
C GLY A 113 0.41 -1.02 9.75
N LEU A 114 -0.36 -0.01 10.16
CA LEU A 114 -0.59 1.21 9.38
C LEU A 114 0.72 1.96 9.09
N ARG A 115 1.58 2.13 10.09
CA ARG A 115 2.89 2.77 9.91
C ARG A 115 3.77 1.99 8.94
N TYR A 116 3.81 0.67 9.05
CA TYR A 116 4.59 -0.18 8.16
C TYR A 116 4.08 -0.08 6.71
N PHE A 117 2.77 -0.18 6.53
CA PHE A 117 2.12 -0.05 5.23
C PHE A 117 2.39 1.34 4.61
N LEU A 118 2.14 2.42 5.34
CA LEU A 118 2.40 3.78 4.87
C LEU A 118 3.87 4.01 4.55
N LYS A 119 4.80 3.46 5.33
CA LYS A 119 6.24 3.63 5.07
C LYS A 119 6.65 3.00 3.73
N ASN A 120 6.21 1.76 3.47
CA ASN A 120 6.53 1.09 2.22
C ASN A 120 5.85 1.79 1.04
N TYR A 121 4.57 2.11 1.20
CA TYR A 121 3.78 2.82 0.21
C TYR A 121 4.37 4.20 -0.16
N VAL A 122 4.70 5.03 0.84
CA VAL A 122 5.35 6.34 0.61
C VAL A 122 6.72 6.15 -0.04
N GLY A 123 7.44 5.08 0.29
CA GLY A 123 8.68 4.71 -0.39
C GLY A 123 8.48 4.47 -1.89
N ASP A 124 7.53 3.61 -2.26
CA ASP A 124 7.26 3.28 -3.66
C ASP A 124 6.75 4.49 -4.45
N VAL A 125 5.87 5.30 -3.84
CA VAL A 125 5.39 6.56 -4.44
C VAL A 125 6.53 7.55 -4.59
N ALA A 126 7.39 7.73 -3.59
CA ALA A 126 8.53 8.64 -3.69
C ALA A 126 9.56 8.18 -4.72
N VAL A 127 9.69 6.86 -4.93
CA VAL A 127 10.51 6.31 -6.02
C VAL A 127 9.87 6.63 -7.37
N TYR A 128 8.57 6.40 -7.53
CA TYR A 128 7.91 6.60 -8.82
C TYR A 128 7.68 8.07 -9.18
N VAL A 129 7.22 8.91 -8.25
CA VAL A 129 6.82 10.28 -8.54
C VAL A 129 8.03 11.23 -8.67
N ASN A 130 9.21 10.83 -8.21
CA ASN A 130 10.39 11.66 -8.35
C ASN A 130 10.78 11.81 -9.83
N ALA A 131 10.40 12.95 -10.42
CA ALA A 131 10.62 13.31 -11.81
C ALA A 131 12.01 13.91 -12.06
N ASP A 132 12.84 14.11 -11.04
CA ASP A 132 14.18 14.65 -11.21
C ASP A 132 15.06 13.64 -11.96
N ALA A 133 15.45 13.99 -13.18
CA ALA A 133 16.34 13.21 -14.05
C ALA A 133 17.72 12.91 -13.42
N LYS A 134 18.12 13.67 -12.39
CA LYS A 134 19.36 13.42 -11.62
C LYS A 134 19.17 12.43 -10.48
N SER A 135 17.93 12.04 -10.17
CA SER A 135 17.64 11.09 -9.11
C SER A 135 17.94 9.65 -9.57
N LYS A 136 18.39 8.81 -8.63
CA LYS A 136 18.56 7.36 -8.88
C LYS A 136 17.24 6.67 -9.25
N ASN A 137 16.10 7.29 -8.96
CA ASN A 137 14.77 6.72 -9.12
C ASN A 137 14.16 7.06 -10.49
N TYR A 138 14.70 8.04 -11.22
CA TYR A 138 14.23 8.42 -12.56
C TYR A 138 14.27 7.26 -13.55
N ALA A 139 15.33 6.44 -13.50
CA ALA A 139 15.47 5.27 -14.35
C ALA A 139 14.35 4.24 -14.10
N ALA A 140 13.96 4.05 -12.84
CA ALA A 140 12.88 3.13 -12.48
C ALA A 140 11.51 3.64 -12.97
N ARG A 141 11.21 4.93 -12.73
CA ARG A 141 9.98 5.57 -13.24
C ARG A 141 9.90 5.46 -14.77
N THR A 142 10.98 5.81 -15.46
CA THR A 142 11.05 5.80 -16.93
C THR A 142 10.86 4.39 -17.47
N ALA A 143 11.51 3.39 -16.87
CA ALA A 143 11.35 2.00 -17.28
C ALA A 143 9.91 1.49 -17.10
N VAL A 144 9.27 1.82 -15.97
CA VAL A 144 7.87 1.45 -15.71
C VAL A 144 6.93 2.12 -16.71
N LEU A 145 7.05 3.43 -16.90
CA LEU A 145 6.18 4.19 -17.81
C LEU A 145 6.40 3.75 -19.25
N GLN A 146 7.65 3.61 -19.71
CA GLN A 146 7.97 3.15 -21.06
C GLN A 146 7.46 1.72 -21.32
N GLY A 147 7.60 0.82 -20.35
CA GLY A 147 7.08 -0.54 -20.45
C GLY A 147 5.55 -0.55 -20.57
N ALA A 148 4.86 0.25 -19.74
CA ALA A 148 3.41 0.38 -19.78
C ALA A 148 2.91 1.02 -21.09
N THR A 149 3.59 2.08 -21.56
CA THR A 149 3.32 2.74 -22.85
C THR A 149 3.48 1.77 -24.00
N THR A 150 4.59 1.03 -24.05
CA THR A 150 4.83 0.03 -25.11
C THR A 150 3.74 -1.04 -25.11
N ALA A 151 3.35 -1.54 -23.93
CA ALA A 151 2.32 -2.57 -23.82
C ALA A 151 0.94 -2.06 -24.26
N LEU A 152 0.52 -0.89 -23.79
CA LEU A 152 -0.79 -0.33 -24.15
C LEU A 152 -0.86 0.08 -25.62
N THR A 153 0.21 0.70 -26.17
CA THR A 153 0.28 1.03 -27.60
C THR A 153 0.11 -0.22 -28.46
N ARG A 154 0.74 -1.34 -28.11
CA ARG A 154 0.57 -2.61 -28.85
C ARG A 154 -0.87 -3.12 -28.84
N ILE A 155 -1.58 -2.98 -27.71
CA ILE A 155 -2.98 -3.41 -27.61
C ILE A 155 -3.88 -2.47 -28.43
N LEU A 156 -3.68 -1.15 -28.36
CA LEU A 156 -4.50 -0.17 -29.09
C LEU A 156 -4.29 -0.26 -30.60
N ARG A 157 -3.06 -0.54 -31.03
CA ARG A 157 -2.69 -0.69 -32.45
C ARG A 157 -3.06 -2.00 -33.08
N ASP A 158 -3.52 -2.98 -32.29
CA ASP A 158 -3.76 -4.34 -32.72
C ASP A 158 -4.23 -4.44 -34.17
N GLU A 159 -3.30 -4.88 -35.04
CA GLU A 159 -3.46 -4.86 -36.50
C GLU A 159 -4.57 -5.81 -36.96
N HIS A 160 -4.91 -6.79 -36.12
CA HIS A 160 -5.97 -7.76 -36.37
C HIS A 160 -7.34 -7.28 -35.85
N GLU A 161 -7.43 -6.08 -35.26
CA GLU A 161 -8.65 -5.52 -34.68
C GLU A 161 -9.37 -6.48 -33.71
N THR A 162 -8.61 -7.27 -32.96
CA THR A 162 -9.12 -8.26 -31.99
C THR A 162 -9.84 -7.59 -30.82
N TYR A 163 -9.46 -6.36 -30.50
CA TYR A 163 -10.03 -5.60 -29.38
C TYR A 163 -10.88 -4.42 -29.87
N ASP A 164 -12.20 -4.53 -29.69
CA ASP A 164 -13.15 -3.43 -29.94
C ASP A 164 -12.98 -2.26 -28.96
N GLN A 165 -12.60 -2.58 -27.72
CA GLN A 165 -12.43 -1.62 -26.65
C GLN A 165 -11.36 -2.05 -25.65
N VAL A 166 -10.67 -1.06 -25.11
CA VAL A 166 -9.65 -1.24 -24.07
C VAL A 166 -10.08 -0.48 -22.82
N ILE A 167 -10.01 -1.16 -21.68
CA ILE A 167 -10.26 -0.57 -20.36
C ILE A 167 -8.96 -0.68 -19.55
N LEU A 168 -8.44 0.46 -19.12
CA LEU A 168 -7.24 0.54 -18.29
C LEU A 168 -7.64 0.61 -16.81
N ALA A 169 -7.13 -0.30 -15.99
CA ALA A 169 -7.38 -0.31 -14.56
C ALA A 169 -6.09 -0.10 -13.76
N GLY A 170 -6.14 0.80 -12.78
CA GLY A 170 -5.04 1.08 -11.86
C GLY A 170 -5.47 0.98 -10.40
N HIS A 171 -4.78 0.13 -9.64
CA HIS A 171 -4.90 0.04 -8.18
C HIS A 171 -3.73 0.74 -7.50
N SER A 172 -3.97 1.53 -6.46
CA SER A 172 -2.90 2.12 -5.64
C SER A 172 -1.91 2.93 -6.51
N LEU A 173 -0.59 2.68 -6.40
CA LEU A 173 0.41 3.29 -7.27
C LEU A 173 0.11 3.08 -8.77
N GLY A 174 -0.50 1.95 -9.14
CA GLY A 174 -0.92 1.68 -10.51
C GLY A 174 -1.93 2.70 -11.05
N SER A 175 -2.75 3.34 -10.21
CA SER A 175 -3.60 4.46 -10.65
C SER A 175 -2.79 5.66 -11.12
N VAL A 176 -1.64 5.92 -10.49
CA VAL A 176 -0.73 7.01 -10.87
C VAL A 176 -0.03 6.67 -12.18
N VAL A 177 0.45 5.43 -12.31
CA VAL A 177 1.05 4.94 -13.56
C VAL A 177 0.05 5.00 -14.71
N ALA A 178 -1.19 4.55 -14.49
CA ALA A 178 -2.25 4.59 -15.50
C ALA A 178 -2.58 6.02 -15.94
N TYR A 179 -2.67 6.96 -15.00
CA TYR A 179 -2.88 8.37 -15.31
C TYR A 179 -1.71 8.98 -16.10
N ASP A 180 -0.47 8.72 -15.68
CA ASP A 180 0.73 9.17 -16.40
C ASP A 180 0.81 8.58 -17.81
N LEU A 181 0.44 7.31 -17.96
CA LEU A 181 0.37 6.59 -19.23
C LEU A 181 -0.63 7.25 -20.20
N VAL A 182 -1.82 7.61 -19.74
CA VAL A 182 -2.81 8.31 -20.58
C VAL A 182 -2.25 9.67 -21.03
N ASN A 183 -1.63 10.44 -20.13
CA ASN A 183 -1.00 11.70 -20.50
C ASN A 183 0.16 11.51 -21.50
N GLU A 184 1.00 10.49 -21.30
CA GLU A 184 2.11 10.16 -22.21
C GLU A 184 1.59 9.83 -23.62
N LEU A 185 0.55 9.00 -23.74
CA LEU A 185 -0.05 8.66 -25.03
C LEU A 185 -0.73 9.86 -25.69
N LEU A 186 -1.42 10.70 -24.92
CA LEU A 186 -2.00 11.95 -25.43
C LEU A 186 -0.93 12.89 -25.95
N ASN A 187 0.18 13.06 -25.22
CA ASN A 187 1.30 13.89 -25.65
C ASN A 187 1.95 13.33 -26.93
N LYS A 188 2.09 12.00 -27.04
CA LYS A 188 2.60 11.33 -28.25
C LYS A 188 1.65 11.49 -29.45
N ALA A 189 0.35 11.35 -29.24
CA ALA A 189 -0.65 11.50 -30.31
C ALA A 189 -0.83 12.97 -30.74
N ALA A 190 -0.72 13.92 -29.81
CA ALA A 190 -0.76 15.35 -30.08
C ALA A 190 0.55 15.89 -30.69
N GLY A 191 1.66 15.18 -30.50
CA GLY A 191 2.95 15.44 -31.13
C GLY A 191 2.91 15.17 -32.63
N THR A 192 2.21 16.01 -33.39
CA THR A 192 2.23 15.99 -34.86
C THR A 192 3.65 16.24 -35.38
N PRO A 193 4.03 15.66 -36.55
CA PRO A 193 5.35 15.83 -37.16
C PRO A 193 5.78 17.27 -37.45
N ASP A 194 4.86 18.23 -37.47
CA ASP A 194 5.09 19.62 -37.90
C ASP A 194 5.90 20.48 -36.90
N GLN A 195 6.17 19.99 -35.69
CA GLN A 195 6.98 20.73 -34.70
C GLN A 195 8.47 20.42 -34.76
N LEU A 196 8.89 19.45 -35.56
CA LEU A 196 10.30 19.15 -35.85
C LEU A 196 10.54 19.30 -37.34
N VAL A 197 11.12 20.45 -37.73
CA VAL A 197 11.52 20.75 -39.11
C VAL A 197 12.23 19.54 -39.73
N GLY A 198 11.59 18.91 -40.72
CA GLY A 198 12.26 18.03 -41.69
C GLY A 198 12.25 16.53 -41.42
N LYS A 199 11.53 16.00 -40.42
CA LYS A 199 11.37 14.54 -40.27
C LYS A 199 9.95 14.18 -39.87
N LYS A 200 9.22 13.47 -40.74
CA LYS A 200 8.04 12.70 -40.34
C LYS A 200 8.49 11.75 -39.23
N VAL A 201 8.21 12.10 -37.98
CA VAL A 201 8.27 11.13 -36.90
C VAL A 201 7.04 10.27 -37.14
N ASP A 202 7.23 8.98 -37.40
CA ASP A 202 6.12 8.03 -37.39
C ASP A 202 5.46 8.15 -36.01
N CYS A 203 4.27 8.73 -35.95
CA CYS A 203 3.52 8.82 -34.71
C CYS A 203 3.34 7.38 -34.21
N GLU A 204 3.88 7.08 -33.03
CA GLU A 204 3.86 5.72 -32.48
C GLU A 204 2.41 5.24 -32.27
N ILE A 205 1.49 6.20 -32.07
CA ILE A 205 0.04 6.04 -31.93
C ILE A 205 -0.65 7.32 -32.42
N ASP A 206 -1.82 7.22 -33.07
CA ASP A 206 -2.66 8.35 -33.43
C ASP A 206 -3.89 8.52 -32.49
N ILE A 207 -4.64 9.61 -32.65
CA ILE A 207 -5.81 9.90 -31.81
C ILE A 207 -6.92 8.85 -32.01
N GLU A 208 -7.13 8.38 -33.24
CA GLU A 208 -8.18 7.40 -33.57
C GLU A 208 -7.91 6.05 -32.87
N GLN A 209 -6.67 5.59 -32.87
CA GLN A 209 -6.23 4.42 -32.12
C GLN A 209 -6.39 4.62 -30.62
N LEU A 210 -6.13 5.83 -30.11
CA LEU A 210 -6.29 6.14 -28.70
C LEU A 210 -7.76 6.18 -28.27
N GLU A 211 -8.70 6.49 -29.17
CA GLU A 211 -10.15 6.44 -28.88
C GLU A 211 -10.66 5.03 -28.57
N LYS A 212 -9.92 3.97 -28.91
CA LYS A 212 -10.21 2.60 -28.44
C LYS A 212 -10.08 2.46 -26.92
N LEU A 213 -9.38 3.37 -26.24
CA LEU A 213 -9.36 3.44 -24.78
C LEU A 213 -10.68 4.02 -24.26
N ARG A 214 -11.63 3.13 -23.94
CA ARG A 214 -13.00 3.51 -23.53
C ARG A 214 -13.17 3.67 -22.02
N GLY A 215 -12.26 3.12 -21.23
CA GLY A 215 -12.39 3.14 -19.76
C GLY A 215 -11.08 3.37 -19.04
N LEU A 216 -11.13 4.22 -18.01
CA LEU A 216 -10.09 4.35 -16.98
C LEU A 216 -10.70 4.05 -15.62
N ILE A 217 -10.25 2.98 -14.99
CA ILE A 217 -10.67 2.57 -13.64
C ILE A 217 -9.55 2.91 -12.67
N THR A 218 -9.84 3.71 -11.65
CA THR A 218 -8.90 3.95 -10.55
C THR A 218 -9.52 3.53 -9.23
N PHE A 219 -8.75 2.85 -8.38
CA PHE A 219 -9.23 2.47 -7.05
C PHE A 219 -8.09 2.29 -6.07
N GLY A 220 -8.38 2.55 -4.79
CA GLY A 220 -7.31 2.75 -3.83
C GLY A 220 -6.37 3.89 -4.25
N SER A 221 -6.87 4.85 -5.06
CA SER A 221 -6.04 5.75 -5.85
C SER A 221 -5.45 6.87 -5.00
N PRO A 222 -4.13 7.09 -5.07
CA PRO A 222 -3.49 8.19 -4.36
C PRO A 222 -3.27 9.45 -5.20
N LEU A 223 -3.87 9.54 -6.38
CA LEU A 223 -3.64 10.65 -7.30
C LEU A 223 -3.78 12.03 -6.62
N ASP A 224 -4.78 12.24 -5.78
CA ASP A 224 -4.92 13.48 -5.01
C ASP A 224 -3.75 13.75 -4.06
N LYS A 225 -3.26 12.70 -3.39
CA LYS A 225 -2.12 12.81 -2.45
C LYS A 225 -0.82 13.05 -3.21
N VAL A 226 -0.65 12.39 -4.36
CA VAL A 226 0.47 12.64 -5.27
C VAL A 226 0.44 14.08 -5.74
N TYR A 227 -0.70 14.56 -6.20
CA TYR A 227 -0.89 15.95 -6.61
C TYR A 227 -0.60 16.93 -5.47
N TYR A 228 -1.05 16.64 -4.25
CA TYR A 228 -0.88 17.53 -3.10
C TYR A 228 0.56 17.55 -2.56
N PHE A 229 1.17 16.39 -2.33
CA PHE A 229 2.47 16.27 -1.65
C PHE A 229 3.67 16.24 -2.59
N PHE A 230 3.52 15.74 -3.81
CA PHE A 230 4.63 15.43 -4.69
C PHE A 230 4.59 16.18 -6.02
N ARG A 231 3.70 17.18 -6.17
CA ARG A 231 3.77 18.08 -7.33
C ARG A 231 5.08 18.85 -7.35
N ASP A 232 5.63 19.04 -8.54
CA ASP A 232 6.72 19.98 -8.75
C ASP A 232 6.26 21.39 -8.34
N TYR A 233 6.84 21.91 -7.25
CA TYR A 233 6.65 23.29 -6.86
C TYR A 233 7.58 24.16 -7.69
N THR A 234 7.04 24.74 -8.76
CA THR A 234 7.74 25.80 -9.49
C THR A 234 7.71 27.09 -8.67
N ASN A 235 8.86 27.75 -8.61
CA ASN A 235 8.94 29.09 -8.03
C ASN A 235 8.12 30.08 -8.88
N PRO A 236 7.63 31.20 -8.30
CA PRO A 236 6.82 32.18 -9.03
C PRO A 236 7.50 32.77 -10.27
N ASP A 237 8.83 32.80 -10.31
CA ASP A 237 9.64 33.25 -11.46
C ASP A 237 9.76 32.19 -12.57
N GLN A 238 9.45 30.93 -12.30
CA GLN A 238 9.53 29.81 -13.25
C GLN A 238 8.20 29.56 -13.98
N LEU A 239 7.61 30.62 -14.50
CA LEU A 239 6.28 30.59 -15.10
C LEU A 239 6.17 29.68 -16.31
N ILE A 240 7.17 29.72 -17.20
CA ILE A 240 7.23 28.88 -18.40
C ILE A 240 7.28 27.39 -18.01
N ARG A 241 8.11 27.03 -17.03
CA ARG A 241 8.18 25.65 -16.52
C ARG A 241 6.84 25.22 -15.95
N ALA A 242 6.18 26.09 -15.19
CA ALA A 242 4.88 25.79 -14.59
C ALA A 242 3.80 25.55 -15.67
N GLN A 243 3.80 26.36 -16.73
CA GLN A 243 2.91 26.20 -17.87
C GLN A 243 3.20 24.89 -18.63
N ILE A 244 4.47 24.57 -18.92
CA ILE A 244 4.86 23.31 -19.58
C ILE A 244 4.40 22.10 -18.76
N LEU A 245 4.62 22.10 -17.44
CA LEU A 245 4.16 21.02 -16.56
C LEU A 245 2.62 20.90 -16.53
N SER A 246 1.89 22.01 -16.69
CA SER A 246 0.44 21.97 -16.82
C SER A 246 0.01 21.31 -18.13
N TYR A 247 0.71 21.58 -19.23
CA TYR A 247 0.45 20.96 -20.53
C TYR A 247 0.76 19.45 -20.53
N LEU A 248 1.90 19.05 -19.97
CA LEU A 248 2.36 17.65 -19.95
C LEU A 248 1.46 16.73 -19.11
N HIS A 249 0.79 17.26 -18.08
CA HIS A 249 -0.11 16.51 -17.19
C HIS A 249 -1.53 17.06 -17.25
N SER A 250 -2.07 17.26 -18.45
CA SER A 250 -3.31 18.01 -18.67
C SER A 250 -4.57 17.16 -18.69
N PHE A 251 -4.46 15.83 -18.81
CA PHE A 251 -5.63 14.95 -18.97
C PHE A 251 -6.63 15.11 -17.82
N ARG A 252 -7.77 15.74 -18.12
CA ARG A 252 -8.87 16.01 -17.17
C ARG A 252 -8.44 16.54 -15.80
N LYS A 253 -7.30 17.22 -15.72
CA LYS A 253 -6.78 17.81 -14.48
C LYS A 253 -7.47 19.14 -14.22
N GLN A 254 -7.92 19.37 -12.99
CA GLN A 254 -8.53 20.64 -12.62
C GLN A 254 -7.46 21.74 -12.44
N SER A 255 -7.88 23.00 -12.55
CA SER A 255 -6.99 24.13 -12.30
C SER A 255 -6.43 24.08 -10.88
N SER A 256 -5.13 24.38 -10.73
CA SER A 256 -4.48 24.37 -9.40
C SER A 256 -4.95 25.48 -8.47
N GLY A 257 -5.73 26.44 -8.97
CA GLY A 257 -6.15 27.65 -8.26
C GLY A 257 -4.99 28.59 -7.89
N ARG A 258 -3.76 28.30 -8.32
CA ARG A 258 -2.59 29.11 -7.99
C ARG A 258 -2.57 30.39 -8.83
N LYS A 259 -2.48 31.54 -8.16
CA LYS A 259 -2.27 32.84 -8.80
C LYS A 259 -0.78 33.01 -9.10
N TYR A 260 -0.49 33.46 -10.32
CA TYR A 260 0.86 33.69 -10.81
C TYR A 260 1.04 35.16 -11.22
N ASP A 261 0.57 36.07 -10.36
CA ASP A 261 0.55 37.51 -10.63
C ASP A 261 1.93 38.02 -11.11
N PRO A 262 1.99 38.84 -12.19
CA PRO A 262 0.87 39.44 -12.92
C PRO A 262 0.25 38.55 -14.00
N TYR A 263 0.73 37.31 -14.19
CA TYR A 263 0.33 36.44 -15.29
C TYR A 263 -0.78 35.47 -14.87
N THR A 264 -1.77 35.30 -15.75
CA THR A 264 -2.78 34.23 -15.62
C THR A 264 -2.44 33.13 -16.60
N PHE A 265 -2.22 31.92 -16.09
CA PHE A 265 -1.98 30.77 -16.95
C PHE A 265 -3.25 30.40 -17.72
N GLN A 266 -3.09 30.16 -19.01
CA GLN A 266 -4.13 29.54 -19.79
C GLN A 266 -4.29 28.10 -19.28
N HIS A 267 -5.43 27.82 -18.65
CA HIS A 267 -5.73 26.47 -18.20
C HIS A 267 -5.92 25.59 -19.43
N TYR A 268 -5.02 24.62 -19.59
CA TYR A 268 -5.15 23.58 -20.59
C TYR A 268 -5.49 22.27 -19.90
N SER A 269 -6.65 21.72 -20.24
CA SER A 269 -7.02 20.35 -19.90
C SER A 269 -7.27 19.59 -21.19
N ALA A 270 -6.49 18.53 -21.42
CA ALA A 270 -6.74 17.61 -22.51
C ALA A 270 -7.99 16.79 -22.17
N ASP A 271 -9.05 17.01 -22.94
CA ASP A 271 -10.29 16.24 -22.90
C ASP A 271 -10.65 15.72 -24.29
N THR A 272 -9.61 15.38 -25.05
CA THR A 272 -9.74 14.90 -26.43
C THR A 272 -10.33 13.50 -26.50
N LEU A 273 -10.26 12.71 -25.42
CA LEU A 273 -10.88 11.40 -25.31
C LEU A 273 -12.31 11.53 -24.78
N THR A 274 -13.22 11.99 -25.64
CA THR A 274 -14.62 12.25 -25.31
C THR A 274 -15.38 10.99 -24.90
N GLU A 275 -15.02 9.85 -25.48
CA GLU A 275 -15.67 8.56 -25.24
C GLU A 275 -15.07 7.78 -24.06
N LEU A 276 -13.96 8.25 -23.50
CA LEU A 276 -13.33 7.62 -22.35
C LEU A 276 -14.11 7.96 -21.08
N ARG A 277 -14.57 6.92 -20.38
CA ARG A 277 -15.17 7.03 -19.05
C ARG A 277 -14.15 6.74 -17.95
N TRP A 278 -13.89 7.72 -17.10
CA TRP A 278 -13.05 7.59 -15.92
C TRP A 278 -13.92 7.38 -14.68
N LEU A 279 -13.80 6.19 -14.08
CA LEU A 279 -14.51 5.78 -12.87
C LEU A 279 -13.54 5.59 -11.70
N ASN A 280 -13.87 6.12 -10.52
CA ASN A 280 -13.04 6.00 -9.32
C ASN A 280 -13.78 5.32 -8.16
N ALA A 281 -13.16 4.31 -7.55
CA ALA A 281 -13.64 3.70 -6.30
C ALA A 281 -12.69 4.00 -5.14
N TRP A 282 -13.23 4.46 -4.02
CA TRP A 282 -12.44 4.81 -2.85
C TRP A 282 -13.13 4.37 -1.56
N ALA A 283 -12.40 4.35 -0.45
CA ALA A 283 -12.93 3.94 0.84
C ALA A 283 -12.39 4.84 1.96
N LYS A 284 -13.26 5.26 2.88
CA LYS A 284 -12.90 6.18 3.96
C LYS A 284 -11.77 5.69 4.86
N PHE A 285 -11.69 4.38 5.10
CA PHE A 285 -10.65 3.76 5.93
C PHE A 285 -9.46 3.23 5.12
N ASP A 286 -9.46 3.42 3.80
CA ASP A 286 -8.26 3.19 2.99
C ASP A 286 -7.38 4.45 3.06
N PRO A 287 -6.22 4.39 3.74
CA PRO A 287 -5.36 5.55 3.96
C PRO A 287 -4.72 6.08 2.68
N VAL A 288 -4.75 5.29 1.59
CA VAL A 288 -4.19 5.65 0.28
C VAL A 288 -5.24 6.32 -0.59
N SER A 289 -6.45 5.78 -0.60
CA SER A 289 -7.52 6.24 -1.51
C SER A 289 -7.99 7.67 -1.26
N GLY A 290 -8.58 8.27 -2.28
CA GLY A 290 -9.31 9.52 -2.18
C GLY A 290 -10.36 9.63 -3.30
N PRO A 291 -11.30 10.57 -3.16
CA PRO A 291 -12.37 10.80 -4.14
C PRO A 291 -11.89 11.45 -5.46
N LEU A 292 -10.63 11.91 -5.56
CA LEU A 292 -10.03 12.54 -6.74
C LEU A 292 -10.52 13.97 -7.02
N HIS A 293 -10.45 14.84 -6.00
CA HIS A 293 -10.91 16.23 -6.10
C HIS A 293 -10.13 17.09 -7.10
N PHE A 294 -8.86 16.77 -7.40
CA PHE A 294 -8.05 17.57 -8.33
C PHE A 294 -8.21 17.15 -9.80
N TYR A 295 -9.12 16.22 -10.07
CA TYR A 295 -9.35 15.64 -11.38
C TYR A 295 -10.84 15.68 -11.72
N ARG A 296 -11.16 15.70 -13.01
CA ARG A 296 -12.53 15.55 -13.49
C ARG A 296 -12.74 14.07 -13.84
N VAL A 297 -13.34 13.38 -12.88
CA VAL A 297 -13.74 11.98 -12.98
C VAL A 297 -15.24 11.92 -13.31
N ASP A 298 -15.66 10.99 -14.15
CA ASP A 298 -17.07 10.90 -14.57
C ASP A 298 -17.96 10.37 -13.46
N GLU A 299 -17.47 9.38 -12.71
CA GLU A 299 -18.19 8.85 -11.55
C GLU A 299 -17.24 8.42 -10.43
N THR A 300 -17.66 8.68 -9.20
CA THR A 300 -16.93 8.25 -8.01
C THR A 300 -17.84 7.49 -7.07
N ARG A 301 -17.36 6.38 -6.50
CA ARG A 301 -18.12 5.58 -5.54
C ARG A 301 -17.32 5.30 -4.28
N GLU A 302 -17.93 5.61 -3.14
CA GLU A 302 -17.40 5.24 -1.82
C GLU A 302 -17.81 3.81 -1.47
N PHE A 303 -16.83 3.02 -1.01
CA PHE A 303 -17.02 1.68 -0.47
C PHE A 303 -16.78 1.68 1.04
N ASN A 304 -17.71 1.07 1.78
CA ASN A 304 -17.68 1.08 3.25
C ASN A 304 -16.88 -0.09 3.82
N TYR A 305 -15.56 -0.07 3.64
CA TYR A 305 -14.66 -1.05 4.25
C TYR A 305 -14.23 -0.59 5.64
N LYS A 306 -14.60 -1.34 6.68
CA LYS A 306 -14.48 -0.90 8.09
C LYS A 306 -13.10 -1.03 8.71
N THR A 307 -12.20 -1.83 8.12
CA THR A 307 -10.90 -2.12 8.73
C THR A 307 -9.79 -1.32 8.05
N PRO A 308 -9.12 -0.40 8.76
CA PRO A 308 -7.99 0.34 8.21
C PRO A 308 -6.90 -0.58 7.66
N VAL A 309 -6.19 -0.14 6.61
CA VAL A 309 -5.18 -0.93 5.85
C VAL A 309 -5.79 -2.07 5.05
N LEU A 310 -6.61 -2.94 5.66
CA LEU A 310 -7.30 -4.01 4.92
C LEU A 310 -8.26 -3.43 3.88
N ALA A 311 -8.90 -2.29 4.18
CA ALA A 311 -9.74 -1.54 3.25
C ALA A 311 -9.07 -1.30 1.90
N HIS A 312 -7.73 -1.11 1.87
CA HIS A 312 -6.98 -0.90 0.64
C HIS A 312 -6.94 -2.13 -0.27
N LEU A 313 -7.07 -3.33 0.31
CA LEU A 313 -7.09 -4.61 -0.41
C LEU A 313 -8.51 -5.18 -0.55
N SER A 314 -9.47 -4.68 0.23
CA SER A 314 -10.85 -5.19 0.25
C SER A 314 -11.59 -5.06 -1.09
N TYR A 315 -11.19 -4.14 -1.97
CA TYR A 315 -11.79 -3.99 -3.31
C TYR A 315 -11.84 -5.29 -4.11
N TRP A 316 -10.75 -6.07 -4.07
CA TRP A 316 -10.63 -7.31 -4.85
C TRP A 316 -11.59 -8.42 -4.40
N GLY A 317 -12.09 -8.34 -3.18
CA GLY A 317 -12.99 -9.33 -2.60
C GLY A 317 -14.47 -8.92 -2.63
N ASP A 318 -14.80 -7.72 -3.10
CA ASP A 318 -16.17 -7.19 -3.07
C ASP A 318 -16.86 -7.34 -4.45
N PRO A 319 -17.89 -8.18 -4.59
CA PRO A 319 -18.65 -8.29 -5.84
C PRO A 319 -19.29 -6.96 -6.27
N ASN A 320 -19.70 -6.11 -5.33
CA ASN A 320 -20.30 -4.81 -5.64
C ASN A 320 -19.30 -3.85 -6.29
N PHE A 321 -18.00 -4.03 -6.00
CA PHE A 321 -16.93 -3.28 -6.64
C PHE A 321 -16.86 -3.62 -8.13
N TYR A 322 -16.89 -4.90 -8.48
CA TYR A 322 -16.89 -5.32 -9.89
C TYR A 322 -18.19 -4.93 -10.60
N GLN A 323 -19.33 -5.08 -9.93
CA GLN A 323 -20.63 -4.69 -10.47
C GLN A 323 -20.66 -3.19 -10.84
N PHE A 324 -20.12 -2.33 -9.96
CA PHE A 324 -20.04 -0.89 -10.21
C PHE A 324 -19.36 -0.55 -11.55
N PHE A 325 -18.22 -1.17 -11.87
CA PHE A 325 -17.54 -0.92 -13.15
C PHE A 325 -18.20 -1.66 -14.32
N GLY A 326 -18.66 -2.89 -14.10
CA GLY A 326 -19.31 -3.71 -15.11
C GLY A 326 -20.56 -3.04 -15.68
N ASP A 327 -21.44 -2.55 -14.81
CA ASP A 327 -22.69 -1.88 -15.20
C ASP A 327 -22.43 -0.63 -16.07
N GLN A 328 -21.27 0.01 -15.88
CA GLN A 328 -20.96 1.30 -16.50
C GLN A 328 -20.08 1.23 -17.74
N LEU A 329 -19.17 0.26 -17.80
CA LEU A 329 -18.19 0.12 -18.87
C LEU A 329 -18.49 -1.05 -19.80
N LEU A 330 -19.19 -2.09 -19.33
CA LEU A 330 -19.41 -3.31 -20.10
C LEU A 330 -20.87 -3.43 -20.58
N VAL A 331 -21.84 -3.05 -19.75
CA VAL A 331 -23.27 -3.30 -20.05
C VAL A 331 -23.90 -2.19 -20.89
N ALA A 332 -23.36 -0.97 -20.88
CA ALA A 332 -24.02 0.20 -21.47
C ALA A 332 -23.92 0.32 -23.02
N ARG A 333 -23.17 -0.53 -23.74
CA ARG A 333 -22.88 -0.30 -25.18
C ARG A 333 -22.77 -1.54 -26.08
N VAL A 334 -23.65 -2.53 -25.91
CA VAL A 334 -23.90 -3.50 -27.00
C VAL A 334 -25.27 -3.22 -27.61
N PRO A 335 -25.41 -2.29 -28.58
CA PRO A 335 -26.45 -2.49 -29.58
C PRO A 335 -26.01 -3.72 -30.37
N TYR A 336 -26.61 -4.87 -30.05
CA TYR A 336 -26.52 -6.04 -30.90
C TYR A 336 -27.01 -5.61 -32.29
N LYS A 337 -26.08 -5.37 -33.23
CA LYS A 337 -26.40 -5.32 -34.64
C LYS A 337 -26.97 -6.69 -34.96
N ALA A 338 -28.29 -6.79 -35.02
CA ALA A 338 -28.95 -7.90 -35.67
C ALA A 338 -28.46 -7.88 -37.12
N SER A 339 -27.43 -8.70 -37.39
CA SER A 339 -27.05 -9.04 -38.74
C SER A 339 -28.31 -9.61 -39.39
N GLY A 340 -28.71 -8.98 -40.49
CA GLY A 340 -29.87 -9.38 -41.26
C GLY A 340 -29.78 -10.87 -41.57
N ALA A 341 -30.64 -11.65 -40.95
CA ALA A 341 -31.03 -12.94 -41.48
C ALA A 341 -31.84 -12.63 -42.74
N GLY A 342 -31.15 -12.69 -43.87
CA GLY A 342 -31.79 -12.82 -45.17
C GLY A 342 -32.70 -14.04 -45.14
N ALA A 343 -33.96 -13.82 -45.52
CA ALA A 343 -34.89 -14.86 -45.89
C ALA A 343 -34.32 -15.68 -47.07
N PRO A 344 -34.64 -16.97 -47.09
CA PRO A 344 -35.35 -17.54 -48.24
C PRO A 344 -36.83 -17.66 -47.95
#